data_AF-A0A7V9JKU0-F1
#
_entry.id   AF-A0A7V9JKU0-F1
#
_cell.length_a   1.000
_cell.length_b   1.000
_cell.length_c   1.000
_cell.angle_alpha   90.00
_cell.angle_beta   90.00
_cell.angle_gamma   90.00
#
_symmetry.space_group_name_H-M   'P 1'
#
loop_
_entity.id
_entity.type
_entity.pdbx_description
1 polymer ?
#
loop_
_entity_poly.entity_id
_entity_poly.type
_entity_poly.pdbx_seq_one_letter_code
_entity_poly.pdbx_strand_id
1 'polypeptide(L)'
;TQVDGPRAPAAAAHAAALATDDGAALHAASVQLEQIGALLLAVDAAAQATAAHTRHNRRGSAQAASTRAHRLTQACEGAAPPLAAVAATSTAPAPNSRHRPHRTRRLLRSD
;
A
#
# COMPACT_ATOMS: atom_id res chain seq x y z
N THR A 1 28.18 -16.71 1.73
CA THR A 1 28.20 -15.39 1.09
C THR A 1 27.61 -14.39 2.06
N GLN A 2 28.38 -13.40 2.52
CA GLN A 2 27.90 -12.37 3.45
C GLN A 2 27.38 -11.19 2.63
N VAL A 3 26.20 -10.68 2.97
CA VAL A 3 25.59 -9.53 2.30
C VAL A 3 25.71 -8.34 3.25
N ASP A 4 26.68 -7.45 3.00
CA ASP A 4 27.00 -6.32 3.91
C ASP A 4 26.19 -5.04 3.65
N GLY A 5 25.08 -5.16 2.91
CA GLY A 5 24.20 -4.02 2.65
C GLY A 5 23.31 -3.71 3.87
N PRO A 6 22.90 -2.44 4.08
CA PRO A 6 22.06 -2.03 5.22
C PRO A 6 20.70 -2.75 5.30
N ARG A 7 20.28 -3.42 4.22
CA ARG A 7 19.08 -4.25 4.15
C ARG A 7 19.21 -5.58 4.89
N ALA A 8 20.40 -6.18 4.91
CA ALA A 8 20.63 -7.47 5.55
C ALA A 8 20.40 -7.43 7.08
N PRO A 9 20.98 -6.48 7.85
CA PRO A 9 20.71 -6.40 9.28
C PRO A 9 19.26 -6.02 9.58
N ALA A 10 18.62 -5.17 8.75
CA ALA A 10 17.22 -4.81 8.91
C ALA A 10 16.28 -6.02 8.72
N ALA A 11 16.54 -6.87 7.71
CA ALA A 11 15.80 -8.10 7.48
C ALA A 11 16.03 -9.13 8.61
N ALA A 12 17.26 -9.27 9.10
CA ALA A 12 17.58 -10.15 10.22
C ALA A 12 16.87 -9.73 11.51
N ALA A 13 16.86 -8.43 11.83
CA ALA A 13 16.15 -7.89 12.98
C ALA A 13 14.64 -8.13 12.89
N HIS A 14 14.06 -7.94 11.70
CA HIS A 14 12.65 -8.23 11.46
C HIS A 14 12.31 -9.72 11.67
N ALA A 15 13.12 -10.62 11.09
CA ALA A 15 12.91 -12.07 11.25
C ALA A 15 13.05 -12.53 12.70
N ALA A 16 14.04 -12.00 13.44
CA ALA A 16 14.21 -12.29 14.85
C ALA A 16 13.00 -11.84 15.69
N ALA A 17 12.52 -10.62 15.46
CA ALA A 17 11.36 -10.06 16.15
C ALA A 17 10.07 -10.86 15.86
N LEU A 18 9.92 -11.33 14.62
CA LEU A 18 8.80 -12.19 14.22
C LEU A 18 8.85 -13.55 14.92
N ALA A 19 10.04 -14.16 15.00
CA ALA A 19 10.23 -15.45 15.66
C ALA A 19 9.92 -15.39 17.17
N THR A 20 10.15 -14.24 17.81
CA THR A 20 9.88 -14.04 19.25
C THR A 20 8.50 -13.44 19.54
N ASP A 21 7.67 -13.21 18.52
CA ASP A 21 6.38 -12.50 18.62
C ASP A 21 6.49 -11.14 19.36
N ASP A 22 7.60 -10.44 19.16
CA ASP A 22 7.87 -9.17 19.83
C ASP A 22 7.36 -7.98 19.00
N GLY A 23 6.14 -7.53 19.33
CA GLY A 23 5.52 -6.37 18.68
C GLY A 23 6.34 -5.08 18.76
N ALA A 24 7.10 -4.85 19.84
CA ALA A 24 7.92 -3.63 19.97
C ALA A 24 9.14 -3.70 19.04
N ALA A 25 9.79 -4.87 18.97
CA ALA A 25 10.90 -5.09 18.05
C ALA A 25 10.44 -5.06 16.58
N LEU A 26 9.25 -5.58 16.27
CA LEU A 26 8.64 -5.46 14.93
C LEU A 26 8.35 -4.00 14.55
N HIS A 27 7.88 -3.19 15.51
CA HIS A 27 7.68 -1.75 15.30
C HIS A 27 9.02 -1.04 15.05
N ALA A 28 10.06 -1.35 15.81
CA ALA A 28 11.40 -0.81 15.59
C ALA A 28 11.96 -1.21 14.22
N ALA A 29 11.79 -2.48 13.81
CA ALA A 29 12.17 -2.94 12.49
C ALA A 29 11.43 -2.18 11.37
N SER A 30 10.13 -1.90 11.55
CA SER A 30 9.38 -1.05 10.62
C SER A 30 9.98 0.35 10.46
N VAL A 31 10.49 0.95 11.53
CA VAL A 31 11.17 2.27 11.48
C VAL A 31 12.49 2.18 10.71
N GLN A 32 13.30 1.17 11.00
CA GLN A 32 14.58 0.95 10.30
C GLN A 32 14.38 0.70 8.81
N LEU A 33 13.37 -0.11 8.44
CA LEU A 33 13.04 -0.41 7.05
C LEU A 33 12.56 0.84 6.28
N GLU A 34 11.77 1.70 6.92
CA GLU A 34 11.37 2.99 6.33
C GLU A 34 12.59 3.89 6.07
N GLN A 35 13.50 3.99 7.05
CA GLN A 35 14.71 4.82 6.94
C GLN A 35 15.62 4.42 5.77
N ILE A 36 15.70 3.13 5.45
CA ILE A 36 16.49 2.61 4.32
C ILE A 36 15.69 2.55 3.00
N GLY A 37 14.47 3.10 2.97
CA GLY A 37 13.62 3.16 1.78
C GLY A 37 12.92 1.85 1.42
N ALA A 38 12.93 0.85 2.30
CA ALA A 38 12.24 -0.43 2.10
C ALA A 38 10.77 -0.34 2.55
N LEU A 39 10.00 0.55 1.92
CA LEU A 39 8.65 0.93 2.37
C LEU A 39 7.68 -0.26 2.48
N LEU A 40 7.69 -1.18 1.51
CA LEU A 40 6.83 -2.36 1.55
C LEU A 40 7.12 -3.25 2.78
N LEU A 41 8.40 -3.52 3.05
CA LEU A 41 8.82 -4.27 4.24
C LEU A 41 8.49 -3.51 5.54
N ALA A 42 8.55 -2.18 5.52
CA ALA A 42 8.14 -1.37 6.66
C ALA A 42 6.64 -1.50 6.96
N VAL A 43 5.78 -1.59 5.92
CA VAL A 43 4.34 -1.87 6.06
C VAL A 43 4.13 -3.24 6.69
N ASP A 44 4.77 -4.27 6.15
CA ASP A 44 4.64 -5.66 6.64
C ASP A 44 5.03 -5.77 8.11
N ALA A 45 6.15 -5.16 8.50
CA ALA A 45 6.61 -5.11 9.88
C ALA A 45 5.63 -4.39 10.83
N ALA A 46 5.01 -3.29 10.39
CA ALA A 46 4.00 -2.59 11.18
C ALA A 46 2.69 -3.39 11.31
N ALA A 47 2.28 -4.09 10.26
CA ALA A 47 1.12 -4.98 10.29
C ALA A 47 1.34 -6.17 11.25
N GLN A 48 2.53 -6.79 11.20
CA GLN A 48 2.89 -7.86 12.12
C GLN A 48 3.00 -7.37 13.57
N ALA A 49 3.52 -6.16 13.82
CA ALA A 49 3.53 -5.55 15.14
C ALA A 49 2.10 -5.34 15.68
N THR A 50 1.15 -4.96 14.83
CA THR A 50 -0.27 -4.84 15.19
C THR A 50 -0.83 -6.19 15.65
N ALA A 51 -0.56 -7.25 14.89
CA ALA A 51 -1.00 -8.60 15.22
C ALA A 51 -0.38 -9.11 16.54
N ALA A 52 0.93 -8.90 16.74
CA ALA A 52 1.63 -9.26 17.97
C ALA A 52 1.06 -8.49 19.18
N HIS A 53 0.92 -7.17 19.10
CA HIS A 53 0.32 -6.39 20.17
C HIS A 53 -1.12 -6.80 20.48
N THR A 54 -1.89 -7.20 19.47
CA THR A 54 -3.25 -7.72 19.66
C THR A 54 -3.26 -9.05 20.40
N ARG A 55 -2.38 -10.00 20.04
CA ARG A 55 -2.19 -11.27 20.76
C ARG A 55 -1.83 -11.04 22.23
N HIS A 56 -1.00 -10.04 22.50
CA HIS A 56 -0.58 -9.64 23.85
C HIS A 56 -1.56 -8.69 24.56
N ASN A 57 -2.75 -8.44 24.00
CA ASN A 57 -3.79 -7.56 24.53
C ASN A 57 -3.33 -6.10 24.81
N ARG A 58 -2.30 -5.63 24.09
CA ARG A 58 -1.72 -4.27 24.18
C ARG A 58 -2.39 -3.34 23.15
N ARG A 59 -3.66 -2.99 23.40
CA ARG A 59 -4.53 -2.27 22.45
C ARG A 59 -3.96 -0.94 21.94
N GLY A 60 -3.40 -0.11 22.83
CA GLY A 60 -2.81 1.18 22.45
C GLY A 60 -1.62 1.01 21.49
N SER A 61 -0.74 0.05 21.78
CA SER A 61 0.39 -0.27 20.90
C SER A 61 -0.07 -0.87 19.57
N ALA A 62 -1.09 -1.71 19.57
CA ALA A 62 -1.68 -2.26 18.35
C ALA A 62 -2.26 -1.14 17.46
N GLN A 63 -2.98 -0.18 18.05
CA GLN A 63 -3.53 0.95 17.31
C GLN A 63 -2.42 1.84 16.73
N ALA A 64 -1.37 2.14 17.50
CA ALA A 64 -0.24 2.93 17.00
C ALA A 64 0.47 2.23 15.82
N ALA A 65 0.68 0.92 15.92
CA ALA A 65 1.26 0.12 14.84
C ALA A 65 0.35 0.09 13.59
N SER A 66 -0.96 -0.04 13.76
CA SER A 66 -1.94 -0.04 12.67
C SER A 66 -1.99 1.31 11.95
N THR A 67 -1.99 2.42 12.68
CA THR A 67 -1.93 3.77 12.11
C THR A 67 -0.66 3.96 11.29
N ARG A 68 0.48 3.45 11.78
CA ARG A 68 1.74 3.49 11.04
C ARG A 68 1.69 2.67 9.75
N ALA A 69 1.17 1.44 9.80
CA ALA A 69 1.01 0.60 8.61
C ALA A 69 0.18 1.34 7.55
N HIS A 70 -0.94 1.93 7.95
CA HIS A 70 -1.81 2.69 7.04
C HIS A 70 -1.11 3.90 6.40
N ARG A 71 -0.36 4.69 7.18
CA ARG A 71 0.43 5.83 6.66
C ARG A 71 1.46 5.37 5.63
N LEU A 72 2.15 4.26 5.90
CA LEU A 72 3.17 3.72 5.00
C LEU A 72 2.55 3.16 3.70
N THR A 73 1.38 2.53 3.79
CA THR A 73 0.63 2.08 2.60
C THR A 73 0.27 3.27 1.71
N GLN A 74 -0.24 4.37 2.27
CA GLN A 74 -0.53 5.59 1.51
C GLN A 74 0.74 6.18 0.86
N ALA A 75 1.89 6.13 1.53
CA ALA A 75 3.16 6.56 0.96
C ALA A 75 3.62 5.67 -0.21
N CYS A 76 3.30 4.37 -0.18
CA CYS A 76 3.57 3.46 -1.29
C CYS A 76 2.65 3.71 -2.48
N GLU A 77 1.36 3.95 -2.23
CA GLU A 77 0.35 4.22 -3.29
C GLU A 77 0.53 5.62 -3.92
N GLY A 78 1.06 6.59 -3.16
CA GLY A 78 1.41 7.92 -3.64
C GLY A 78 2.72 8.00 -4.44
N ALA A 79 3.50 6.93 -4.50
CA ALA A 79 4.68 6.84 -5.36
C ALA A 79 4.24 6.58 -6.81
N ALA A 80 3.61 7.59 -7.43
CA ALA A 80 3.41 7.57 -8.87
C ALA A 80 4.78 7.30 -9.54
N PRO A 81 4.89 6.33 -10.46
CA PRO A 81 6.13 6.12 -11.18
C PRO A 81 6.50 7.46 -11.84
N PRO A 82 7.77 7.90 -11.82
CA PRO A 82 8.17 9.17 -12.44
C PRO A 82 7.80 9.26 -13.93
N LEU A 83 7.48 8.14 -14.57
CA LEU A 83 6.94 8.06 -15.92
C LEU A 83 5.46 8.53 -16.05
N ALA A 84 4.64 8.39 -15.01
CA ALA A 84 3.24 8.81 -15.03
C ALA A 84 3.07 10.35 -15.05
N ALA A 85 4.05 11.09 -14.51
CA ALA A 85 4.07 12.54 -14.60
C ALA A 85 4.37 13.06 -16.02
N VAL A 86 5.03 12.25 -16.86
CA VAL A 86 5.33 12.60 -18.27
C VAL A 86 4.15 12.28 -19.19
N ALA A 87 3.29 11.32 -18.83
CA ALA A 87 2.14 10.92 -19.65
C ALA A 87 0.92 11.86 -19.51
N ALA A 88 0.90 12.75 -18.51
CA ALA A 88 -0.26 13.60 -18.20
C ALA A 88 -0.36 14.87 -19.07
N THR A 89 0.58 15.13 -20.00
CA THR A 89 0.60 16.35 -20.84
C THR A 89 0.02 16.18 -22.23
N SER A 90 -0.72 15.11 -22.52
CA SER A 90 -1.40 15.00 -23.81
C SER A 90 -2.78 14.39 -23.71
N THR A 91 -3.76 15.15 -23.21
CA THR A 91 -5.11 15.16 -23.80
C THR A 91 -5.81 16.48 -23.47
N ALA A 92 -5.71 17.46 -24.37
CA ALA A 92 -6.68 18.54 -24.50
C ALA A 92 -7.67 18.19 -25.64
N PRO A 93 -8.90 18.71 -25.61
CA PRO A 93 -10.13 17.93 -25.81
C PRO A 93 -10.70 18.04 -27.24
N ALA A 94 -11.60 17.13 -27.61
CA ALA A 94 -12.44 17.31 -28.81
C ALA A 94 -13.94 17.29 -28.46
N PRO A 95 -14.75 18.12 -29.14
CA PRO A 95 -16.08 18.52 -28.70
C PRO A 95 -17.20 17.62 -29.24
N ASN A 96 -18.38 17.86 -28.69
CA ASN A 96 -19.67 17.27 -29.05
C ASN A 96 -19.89 16.94 -30.54
N SER A 97 -20.54 15.82 -30.81
CA SER A 97 -21.41 15.69 -31.98
C SER A 97 -22.68 14.95 -31.56
N ARG A 98 -23.75 15.74 -31.49
CA ARG A 98 -25.12 15.25 -31.38
C ARG A 98 -25.36 14.30 -32.56
N HIS A 99 -25.74 13.05 -32.28
CA HIS A 99 -26.45 12.25 -33.27
C HIS A 99 -27.86 11.92 -32.79
N ARG A 100 -28.80 12.20 -33.69
CA ARG A 100 -30.25 12.32 -33.54
C ARG A 100 -30.88 10.94 -33.26
N PRO A 101 -32.03 10.87 -32.56
CA PRO A 101 -32.72 9.60 -32.33
C PRO A 101 -33.39 9.10 -33.61
N HIS A 102 -33.17 7.84 -33.96
CA HIS A 102 -34.03 7.13 -34.91
C HIS A 102 -35.27 6.61 -34.17
N ARG A 103 -36.33 7.43 -34.19
CA ARG A 103 -37.70 6.94 -34.07
C ARG A 103 -38.06 6.30 -35.42
N THR A 104 -38.18 4.99 -35.46
CA THR A 104 -39.08 4.31 -36.40
C THR A 104 -40.01 3.39 -35.63
N ARG A 105 -41.26 3.86 -35.64
CA ARG A 105 -42.49 3.27 -35.17
C ARG A 105 -42.96 2.27 -36.23
N ARG A 106 -43.36 1.05 -35.85
CA ARG A 106 -44.63 0.37 -36.23
C ARG A 106 -44.52 -1.16 -36.36
N LEU A 107 -45.42 -1.80 -35.61
CA LEU A 107 -46.31 -2.94 -35.95
C LEU A 107 -45.63 -4.28 -36.28
N LEU A 108 -46.19 -5.48 -36.04
CA LEU A 108 -47.53 -6.01 -35.74
C LEU A 108 -47.31 -7.10 -34.64
N ARG A 109 -48.14 -7.26 -33.59
CA ARG A 109 -49.41 -8.01 -33.54
C ARG A 109 -49.35 -9.43 -34.16
N SER A 110 -49.76 -10.41 -33.34
CA SER A 110 -50.05 -11.83 -33.62
C SER A 110 -48.82 -12.75 -33.61
N ASP A 111 -48.77 -13.89 -32.92
CA ASP A 111 -49.82 -14.80 -32.44
C ASP A 111 -49.75 -15.14 -30.94
#